data_AF-C3YMM9-F1
#
_entry.id   AF-C3YMM9-F1
#
_cell.length_a   1.000
_cell.length_b   1.000
_cell.length_c   1.000
_cell.angle_alpha   90.00
_cell.angle_beta   90.00
_cell.angle_gamma   90.00
#
_symmetry.space_group_name_H-M   'P 1'
#
loop_
_entity.id
_entity.type
_entity.pdbx_description
1 polymer ?
#
loop_
_entity_poly.entity_id
_entity_poly.type
_entity_poly.pdbx_seq_one_letter_code
_entity_poly.pdbx_strand_id
1 'polypeptide(L)'
;SSCVYFDEDIHLWQTDGCEVGLLTNMTHIHCRCDHLTKFAGFVPPNPLNIAEALSANVLENPAGLVLVLTVFASYLFGILLTRKADRRDLQKAGVGLLPGHILNPRKECQYVITVYTGFRGNAGTTAQVTVALNGFKNESVPFKLRDQQRVLFEKGSVDSFLVSTEEPIGELTHLRVWHNNGGYSPGWLANTIIIFYNVSKTKCRLLYPFLTKRWLSVDEDDGKVHRVIPTALPEDLKKFRNLFLAKSSRDINDGHLWFSVVGRPARSPFTRVQRLSCCLTLLYSTMLTNITFF
;
A
#
# COMPACT_ATOMS: atom_id res chain seq x y z
N SER A 1 26.59 0.77 -34.91
CA SER A 1 25.77 1.94 -35.31
C SER A 1 25.52 1.87 -36.80
N SER A 2 24.40 2.41 -37.26
CA SER A 2 24.04 2.54 -38.67
C SER A 2 23.42 3.91 -38.93
N CYS A 3 23.52 4.38 -40.17
CA CYS A 3 22.85 5.59 -40.63
C CYS A 3 21.67 5.16 -41.50
N VAL A 4 20.49 5.71 -41.22
CA VAL A 4 19.25 5.34 -41.89
C VAL A 4 18.50 6.59 -42.35
N TYR A 5 17.67 6.43 -43.36
CA TYR A 5 16.71 7.45 -43.79
C TYR A 5 15.29 6.89 -43.76
N PHE A 6 14.31 7.77 -43.61
CA PHE A 6 12.90 7.41 -43.65
C PHE A 6 12.37 7.49 -45.08
N ASP A 7 11.96 6.36 -45.63
CA ASP A 7 11.30 6.27 -46.93
C ASP A 7 9.80 6.56 -46.76
N GLU A 8 9.30 7.60 -47.44
CA GLU A 8 7.91 8.06 -47.32
C GLU A 8 6.93 7.18 -48.11
N ASP A 9 7.38 6.44 -49.12
CA ASP A 9 6.51 5.63 -49.98
C ASP A 9 6.15 4.29 -49.33
N ILE A 10 7.12 3.68 -48.64
CA ILE A 10 6.93 2.41 -47.91
C ILE A 10 6.78 2.59 -46.40
N HIS A 11 6.94 3.82 -45.89
CA HIS A 11 6.89 4.16 -44.46
C HIS A 11 7.85 3.32 -43.57
N LEU A 12 9.06 3.05 -44.07
CA LEU A 12 10.08 2.26 -43.36
C LEU A 12 11.43 2.96 -43.35
N TRP A 13 12.26 2.63 -42.36
CA TRP A 13 13.65 3.09 -42.31
C TRP A 13 14.53 2.22 -43.22
N GLN A 14 15.28 2.84 -44.12
CA GLN A 14 16.21 2.17 -45.03
C GLN A 14 17.64 2.69 -44.87
N THR A 15 18.61 1.90 -45.33
CA THR A 15 20.05 2.20 -45.27
C THR A 15 20.63 2.66 -46.60
N ASP A 16 19.86 2.56 -47.69
CA ASP A 16 20.37 2.75 -49.03
C ASP A 16 20.83 4.21 -49.24
N GLY A 17 22.03 4.38 -49.80
CA GLY A 17 22.64 5.70 -49.98
C GLY A 17 23.13 6.39 -48.70
N CYS A 18 23.02 5.75 -47.52
CA CYS A 18 23.50 6.28 -46.24
C CYS A 18 24.55 5.37 -45.58
N GLU A 19 25.72 5.93 -45.29
CA GLU A 19 26.84 5.22 -44.66
C GLU A 19 27.34 5.92 -43.40
N VAL A 20 27.91 5.15 -42.48
CA VAL A 20 28.58 5.69 -41.29
C VAL A 20 29.96 6.23 -41.69
N GLY A 21 30.18 7.52 -41.49
CA GLY A 21 31.41 8.23 -41.81
C GLY A 21 32.50 8.09 -40.74
N LEU A 22 33.75 8.34 -41.15
CA LEU A 22 34.97 8.16 -40.34
C LEU A 22 35.11 9.09 -39.13
N LEU A 23 34.32 10.16 -39.05
CA LEU A 23 34.30 11.10 -37.91
C LEU A 23 33.39 10.62 -36.78
N THR A 24 32.81 9.43 -36.90
CA THR A 24 32.02 8.80 -35.84
C THR A 24 32.91 8.52 -34.62
N ASN A 25 32.45 8.94 -33.44
CA ASN A 25 33.14 8.71 -32.17
C ASN A 25 32.16 8.15 -31.12
N MET A 26 32.61 8.02 -29.87
CA MET A 26 31.80 7.44 -28.79
C MET A 26 30.56 8.29 -28.42
N THR A 27 30.47 9.56 -28.86
CA THR A 27 29.40 10.49 -28.49
C THR A 27 28.57 10.99 -29.68
N HIS A 28 29.11 10.91 -30.90
CA HIS A 28 28.52 11.45 -32.12
C HIS A 28 28.65 10.44 -33.26
N ILE A 29 27.57 10.27 -34.02
CA ILE A 29 27.57 9.47 -35.25
C ILE A 29 27.65 10.43 -36.44
N HIS A 30 28.67 10.25 -37.27
CA HIS A 30 28.77 10.96 -38.53
C HIS A 30 28.07 10.15 -39.61
N CYS A 31 26.98 10.66 -40.17
CA CYS A 31 26.25 10.02 -41.26
C CYS A 31 26.53 10.73 -42.58
N ARG A 32 26.93 9.97 -43.60
CA ARG A 32 27.16 10.45 -44.96
C ARG A 32 26.10 9.84 -45.86
N CYS A 33 25.20 10.67 -46.37
CA CYS A 33 24.15 10.25 -47.28
C CYS A 33 24.27 10.99 -48.62
N ASP A 34 23.92 10.32 -49.73
CA ASP A 34 24.00 10.86 -51.09
C ASP A 34 22.68 11.49 -51.59
N HIS A 35 21.63 11.41 -50.80
CA HIS A 35 20.34 12.06 -51.02
C HIS A 35 20.01 13.06 -49.91
N LEU A 36 18.85 13.73 -50.00
CA LEU A 36 18.42 14.77 -49.06
C LEU A 36 17.02 14.43 -48.53
N THR A 37 16.97 13.47 -47.61
CA THR A 37 15.76 12.91 -47.00
C THR A 37 15.79 13.09 -45.47
N LYS A 38 14.84 12.50 -44.75
CA LYS A 38 14.82 12.54 -43.27
C LYS A 38 15.76 11.47 -42.72
N PHE A 39 16.89 11.90 -42.15
CA PHE A 39 17.93 10.99 -41.63
C PHE A 39 17.84 10.76 -40.12
N ALA A 40 18.30 9.58 -39.69
CA ALA A 40 18.57 9.27 -38.29
C ALA A 40 19.80 8.38 -38.13
N GLY A 41 20.49 8.51 -37.01
CA GLY A 41 21.49 7.54 -36.57
C GLY A 41 20.82 6.50 -35.68
N PHE A 42 21.09 5.22 -35.93
CA PHE A 42 20.60 4.11 -35.13
C PHE A 42 21.76 3.37 -34.48
N VAL A 43 21.72 3.22 -33.15
CA VAL A 43 22.65 2.38 -32.41
C VAL A 43 21.90 1.12 -32.00
N PRO A 44 22.12 -0.03 -32.66
CA PRO A 44 21.51 -1.27 -32.21
C PRO A 44 22.04 -1.60 -30.80
N PRO A 45 21.21 -2.22 -29.94
CA PRO A 45 21.68 -2.78 -28.67
C PRO A 45 22.84 -3.75 -28.92
N ASN A 46 23.77 -3.84 -27.96
CA ASN A 46 24.84 -4.82 -27.99
C ASN A 46 24.25 -6.24 -28.08
N PRO A 47 24.69 -7.08 -29.04
CA PRO A 47 24.15 -8.43 -29.20
C PRO A 47 24.49 -9.26 -27.96
N LEU A 48 23.45 -9.82 -27.34
CA LEU A 48 23.60 -10.58 -26.10
C LEU A 48 23.83 -12.07 -26.42
N ASN A 49 25.10 -12.47 -26.54
CA ASN A 49 25.47 -13.87 -26.72
C ASN A 49 25.40 -14.62 -25.38
N ILE A 50 24.25 -15.24 -25.09
CA ILE A 50 24.02 -15.98 -23.83
C ILE A 50 25.04 -17.12 -23.64
N ALA A 51 25.42 -17.81 -24.72
CA ALA A 51 26.37 -18.92 -24.68
C ALA A 51 27.78 -18.46 -24.28
N GLU A 52 28.21 -17.32 -24.80
CA GLU A 52 29.49 -16.69 -24.48
C GLU A 52 29.47 -16.10 -23.06
N ALA A 53 28.37 -15.45 -22.67
CA ALA A 53 28.20 -14.92 -21.32
C ALA A 53 28.21 -16.00 -20.23
N LEU A 54 27.73 -17.22 -20.53
CA LEU A 54 27.72 -18.35 -19.59
C LEU A 54 29.08 -19.07 -19.52
N SER A 55 29.87 -19.03 -20.59
CA SER A 55 31.23 -19.59 -20.63
C SER A 55 32.30 -18.59 -20.20
N ALA A 56 31.98 -17.30 -20.15
CA ALA A 56 32.87 -16.24 -19.70
C ALA A 56 33.29 -16.42 -18.24
N ASN A 57 34.54 -16.06 -17.94
CA ASN A 57 35.06 -16.12 -16.59
C ASN A 57 34.48 -14.94 -15.78
N VAL A 58 33.53 -15.24 -14.89
CA VAL A 58 32.81 -14.23 -14.10
C VAL A 58 33.75 -13.44 -13.17
N LEU A 59 34.97 -13.94 -12.92
CA LEU A 59 36.02 -13.25 -12.17
C LEU A 59 36.68 -12.07 -12.93
N GLU A 60 36.47 -11.95 -14.24
CA GLU A 60 36.98 -10.81 -15.02
C GLU A 60 36.28 -9.49 -14.66
N ASN A 61 35.02 -9.57 -14.21
CA ASN A 61 34.28 -8.43 -13.67
C ASN A 61 33.83 -8.70 -12.22
N PRO A 62 34.77 -8.62 -11.25
CA PRO A 62 34.45 -8.91 -9.86
C PRO A 62 33.45 -7.92 -9.27
N ALA A 63 33.42 -6.66 -9.76
CA ALA A 63 32.49 -5.64 -9.29
C ALA A 63 31.03 -5.99 -9.63
N GLY A 64 30.77 -6.40 -10.88
CA GLY A 64 29.43 -6.83 -11.31
C GLY A 64 28.97 -8.08 -10.55
N LEU A 65 29.86 -9.06 -10.36
CA LEU A 65 29.58 -10.25 -9.59
C LEU A 65 29.22 -9.94 -8.13
N VAL A 66 30.02 -9.10 -7.47
CA VAL A 66 29.76 -8.67 -6.07
C VAL A 66 28.41 -7.95 -5.98
N LEU A 67 28.08 -7.07 -6.93
CA LEU A 67 26.79 -6.39 -6.95
C LEU A 67 25.60 -7.36 -7.07
N VAL A 68 25.65 -8.32 -8.01
CA VAL A 68 24.57 -9.30 -8.19
C VAL A 68 24.42 -10.19 -6.97
N LEU A 69 25.54 -10.68 -6.42
CA LEU A 69 25.52 -11.53 -5.21
C LEU A 69 25.01 -10.78 -3.98
N THR A 70 25.39 -9.51 -3.80
CA THR A 70 24.91 -8.69 -2.67
C THR A 70 23.43 -8.37 -2.79
N VAL A 71 22.94 -8.01 -3.97
CA VAL A 71 21.50 -7.81 -4.22
C VAL A 71 20.73 -9.10 -3.95
N PHE A 72 21.21 -10.24 -4.46
CA PHE A 72 20.57 -11.54 -4.21
C PHE A 72 20.58 -11.95 -2.72
N ALA A 73 21.69 -11.76 -2.03
CA ALA A 73 21.80 -12.02 -0.59
C ALA A 73 20.85 -11.12 0.22
N SER A 74 20.76 -9.83 -0.12
CA SER A 74 19.82 -8.90 0.50
C SER A 74 18.36 -9.30 0.28
N TYR A 75 18.05 -9.86 -0.90
CA TYR A 75 16.73 -10.40 -1.22
C TYR A 75 16.40 -11.63 -0.37
N LEU A 76 17.32 -12.59 -0.23
CA LEU A 76 17.13 -13.77 0.63
C LEU A 76 16.90 -13.37 2.09
N PHE A 77 17.67 -12.41 2.60
CA PHE A 77 17.47 -11.85 3.92
C PHE A 77 16.10 -11.14 4.04
N GLY A 78 15.76 -10.34 3.04
CA GLY A 78 14.46 -9.66 2.93
C GLY A 78 13.28 -10.63 2.90
N ILE A 79 13.40 -11.79 2.26
CA ILE A 79 12.36 -12.85 2.26
C ILE A 79 12.07 -13.29 3.69
N LEU A 80 13.09 -13.50 4.52
CA LEU A 80 12.89 -13.96 5.90
C LEU A 80 12.09 -12.92 6.71
N LEU A 81 12.46 -11.65 6.59
CA LEU A 81 11.77 -10.55 7.27
C LEU A 81 10.34 -10.37 6.76
N THR A 82 10.15 -10.35 5.45
CA THR A 82 8.83 -10.15 4.82
C THR A 82 7.90 -11.34 5.05
N ARG A 83 8.39 -12.58 5.04
CA ARG A 83 7.61 -13.76 5.44
C ARG A 83 7.14 -13.68 6.88
N LYS A 84 8.01 -13.24 7.80
CA LYS A 84 7.65 -13.04 9.20
C LYS A 84 6.59 -11.95 9.34
N ALA A 85 6.71 -10.86 8.59
CA ALA A 85 5.71 -9.79 8.55
C ALA A 85 4.37 -10.26 7.96
N ASP A 86 4.38 -11.00 6.85
CA ASP A 86 3.17 -11.53 6.22
C ASP A 86 2.43 -12.51 7.16
N ARG A 87 3.15 -13.35 7.93
CA ARG A 87 2.52 -14.20 8.96
C ARG A 87 1.86 -13.40 10.08
N ARG A 88 2.48 -12.29 10.50
CA ARG A 88 1.87 -11.38 11.50
C ARG A 88 0.64 -10.68 10.92
N ASP A 89 0.67 -10.29 9.65
CA ASP A 89 -0.47 -9.65 8.98
C ASP A 89 -1.67 -10.62 8.87
N LEU A 90 -1.43 -11.93 8.68
CA LEU A 90 -2.49 -12.95 8.73
C LEU A 90 -3.17 -13.01 10.10
N GLN A 91 -2.43 -12.83 11.20
CA GLN A 91 -3.01 -12.80 12.54
C GLN A 91 -3.86 -11.54 12.77
N LYS A 92 -3.51 -10.42 12.12
CA LYS A 92 -4.29 -9.17 12.20
C LYS A 92 -5.59 -9.25 11.39
N ALA A 93 -5.59 -10.01 10.30
CA ALA A 93 -6.72 -10.16 9.40
C ALA A 93 -7.86 -10.98 10.06
N GLY A 94 -8.89 -10.29 10.54
CA GLY A 94 -10.06 -10.95 11.11
C GLY A 94 -11.03 -9.98 11.78
N VAL A 95 -12.17 -10.51 12.21
CA VAL A 95 -13.11 -9.81 13.08
C VAL A 95 -12.99 -10.42 14.47
N GLY A 96 -12.53 -9.63 15.43
CA GLY A 96 -12.35 -10.08 16.82
C GLY A 96 -13.66 -10.05 17.58
N LEU A 97 -13.83 -10.97 18.52
CA LEU A 97 -14.89 -10.94 19.50
C LEU A 97 -14.34 -10.36 20.80
N LEU A 98 -15.09 -9.47 21.45
CA LEU A 98 -14.67 -8.91 22.73
C LEU A 98 -14.65 -10.01 23.82
N PRO A 99 -13.62 -10.07 24.68
CA PRO A 99 -13.55 -11.08 25.74
C PRO A 99 -14.76 -11.03 26.67
N GLY A 100 -15.44 -12.18 26.83
CA GLY A 100 -16.64 -12.30 27.68
C GLY A 100 -17.92 -11.70 27.07
N HIS A 101 -17.88 -11.19 25.83
CA HIS A 101 -19.05 -10.60 25.18
C HIS A 101 -19.92 -11.66 24.53
N ILE A 102 -21.17 -11.76 24.96
CA ILE A 102 -22.15 -12.71 24.43
C ILE A 102 -22.89 -12.05 23.26
N LEU A 103 -22.88 -12.72 22.10
CA LEU A 103 -23.58 -12.24 20.92
C LEU A 103 -25.09 -12.45 21.06
N ASN A 104 -25.86 -11.42 20.72
CA ASN A 104 -27.30 -11.53 20.66
C ASN A 104 -27.68 -12.46 19.49
N PRO A 105 -28.58 -13.46 19.69
CA PRO A 105 -29.05 -14.31 18.59
C PRO A 105 -29.69 -13.51 17.44
N ARG A 106 -30.26 -12.34 17.76
CA ARG A 106 -30.82 -11.42 16.76
C ARG A 106 -29.71 -10.69 16.02
N LYS A 107 -29.59 -10.95 14.71
CA LYS A 107 -28.62 -10.27 13.83
C LYS A 107 -28.78 -8.75 13.79
N GLU A 108 -30.00 -8.26 14.01
CA GLU A 108 -30.35 -6.83 14.11
C GLU A 108 -29.76 -6.13 15.35
N CYS A 109 -29.22 -6.90 16.29
CA CYS A 109 -28.51 -6.38 17.44
C CYS A 109 -27.00 -6.52 17.29
N GLN A 110 -26.50 -7.01 16.15
CA GLN A 110 -25.07 -7.24 15.90
C GLN A 110 -24.46 -6.15 15.03
N TYR A 111 -23.30 -5.66 15.43
CA TYR A 111 -22.59 -4.58 14.75
C TYR A 111 -21.12 -4.96 14.56
N VAL A 112 -20.56 -4.66 13.39
CA VAL A 112 -19.12 -4.78 13.14
C VAL A 112 -18.49 -3.40 13.18
N ILE A 113 -17.74 -3.12 14.23
CA ILE A 113 -16.97 -1.90 14.42
C ILE A 113 -15.63 -2.08 13.72
N THR A 114 -15.33 -1.27 12.71
CA THR A 114 -14.01 -1.27 12.04
C THR A 114 -13.31 0.05 12.27
N VAL A 115 -12.20 0.01 12.98
CA VAL A 115 -11.39 1.17 13.35
C VAL A 115 -10.19 1.26 12.42
N TYR A 116 -10.02 2.40 11.77
CA TYR A 116 -8.85 2.73 10.96
C TYR A 116 -7.96 3.68 11.75
N THR A 117 -6.73 3.24 12.03
CA THR A 117 -5.69 4.06 12.65
C THR A 117 -4.91 4.82 11.56
N GLY A 118 -4.47 6.03 11.87
CA GLY A 118 -3.71 6.86 10.93
C GLY A 118 -2.34 6.28 10.57
N PHE A 119 -1.79 6.75 9.46
CA PHE A 119 -0.47 6.33 8.94
C PHE A 119 0.68 7.28 9.30
N ARG A 120 0.43 8.35 10.08
CA ARG A 120 1.48 9.27 10.54
C ARG A 120 2.42 8.60 11.55
N GLY A 121 3.61 9.18 11.75
CA GLY A 121 4.52 8.73 12.81
C GLY A 121 3.80 8.71 14.16
N ASN A 122 4.00 7.66 14.95
CA ASN A 122 3.39 7.46 16.27
C ASN A 122 1.85 7.54 16.29
N ALA A 123 1.18 7.27 15.17
CA ALA A 123 -0.27 7.31 15.07
C ALA A 123 -1.00 6.19 15.84
N GLY A 124 -0.28 5.12 16.20
CA GLY A 124 -0.84 3.98 16.94
C GLY A 124 -0.88 4.22 18.44
N THR A 125 -1.76 3.50 19.14
CA THR A 125 -1.95 3.67 20.58
C THR A 125 -1.83 2.36 21.34
N THR A 126 -1.28 2.45 22.55
CA THR A 126 -1.28 1.39 23.55
C THR A 126 -2.42 1.54 24.55
N ALA A 127 -3.13 2.67 24.50
CA ALA A 127 -4.22 2.95 25.40
C ALA A 127 -5.42 2.07 25.06
N GLN A 128 -6.24 1.82 26.07
CA GLN A 128 -7.45 1.06 25.89
C GLN A 128 -8.53 1.94 25.26
N VAL A 129 -8.86 1.67 24.01
CA VAL A 129 -9.92 2.35 23.27
C VAL A 129 -11.29 1.80 23.67
N THR A 130 -12.24 2.70 23.90
CA THR A 130 -13.64 2.40 24.21
C THR A 130 -14.53 3.18 23.26
N VAL A 131 -15.60 2.53 22.80
CA VAL A 131 -16.55 3.08 21.84
C VAL A 131 -17.98 2.88 22.34
N ALA A 132 -18.83 3.90 22.24
CA ALA A 132 -20.27 3.77 22.45
C ALA A 132 -21.01 4.24 21.20
N LEU A 133 -22.02 3.44 20.80
CA LEU A 133 -22.85 3.68 19.63
C LEU A 133 -24.13 4.38 20.07
N ASN A 134 -24.46 5.50 19.44
CA ASN A 134 -25.69 6.23 19.71
C ASN A 134 -26.53 6.29 18.44
N GLY A 135 -27.80 5.88 18.54
CA GLY A 135 -28.76 5.96 17.45
C GLY A 135 -30.05 6.63 17.88
N PHE A 136 -31.01 6.69 16.96
CA PHE A 136 -32.29 7.35 17.21
C PHE A 136 -33.18 6.62 18.22
N LYS A 137 -33.07 5.30 18.32
CA LYS A 137 -33.92 4.51 19.22
C LYS A 137 -33.30 4.34 20.59
N ASN A 138 -32.06 3.84 20.60
CA ASN A 138 -31.37 3.44 21.82
C ASN A 138 -29.89 3.87 21.76
N GLU A 139 -29.23 3.76 22.90
CA GLU A 139 -27.80 3.93 23.08
C GLU A 139 -27.17 2.59 23.50
N SER A 140 -25.98 2.28 23.02
CA SER A 140 -25.26 1.10 23.45
C SER A 140 -24.51 1.33 24.75
N VAL A 141 -24.32 0.25 25.50
CA VAL A 141 -23.26 0.21 26.51
C VAL A 141 -21.88 0.48 25.88
N PRO A 142 -20.92 1.06 26.62
CA PRO A 142 -19.56 1.25 26.13
C PRO A 142 -18.83 -0.07 25.85
N PHE A 143 -18.39 -0.25 24.61
CA PHE A 143 -17.58 -1.38 24.18
C PHE A 143 -16.10 -1.08 24.35
N LYS A 144 -15.46 -1.78 25.30
CA LYS A 144 -14.00 -1.77 25.47
C LYS A 144 -13.38 -2.63 24.39
N LEU A 145 -12.80 -2.01 23.36
CA LEU A 145 -12.23 -2.72 22.23
C LEU A 145 -10.94 -3.41 22.63
N ARG A 146 -10.99 -4.72 22.78
CA ARG A 146 -9.89 -5.57 23.24
C ARG A 146 -9.89 -6.88 22.46
N ASP A 147 -8.70 -7.45 22.31
CA ASP A 147 -8.46 -8.72 21.66
C ASP A 147 -7.31 -9.41 22.41
N GLN A 148 -7.40 -10.72 22.64
CA GLN A 148 -6.38 -11.46 23.39
C GLN A 148 -5.19 -11.88 22.52
N GLN A 149 -5.40 -12.00 21.20
CA GLN A 149 -4.40 -12.56 20.29
C GLN A 149 -3.77 -11.49 19.40
N ARG A 150 -4.52 -10.43 19.08
CA ARG A 150 -4.08 -9.38 18.16
C ARG A 150 -3.57 -8.16 18.89
N VAL A 151 -2.47 -7.60 18.39
CA VAL A 151 -2.05 -6.24 18.74
C VAL A 151 -2.97 -5.27 17.99
N LEU A 152 -3.63 -4.39 18.72
CA LEU A 152 -4.67 -3.50 18.21
C LEU A 152 -4.14 -2.08 18.05
N PHE A 153 -4.78 -1.32 17.15
CA PHE A 153 -4.60 0.13 16.98
C PHE A 153 -3.16 0.55 16.68
N GLU A 154 -2.41 -0.30 15.99
CA GLU A 154 -1.08 0.05 15.47
C GLU A 154 -1.19 1.09 14.35
N LYS A 155 -0.08 1.78 14.08
CA LYS A 155 0.03 2.71 12.94
C LYS A 155 -0.44 2.04 11.64
N GLY A 156 -1.42 2.64 10.98
CA GLY A 156 -2.00 2.15 9.72
C GLY A 156 -2.80 0.85 9.85
N SER A 157 -3.12 0.39 11.06
CA SER A 157 -3.92 -0.82 11.28
C SER A 157 -5.39 -0.60 10.90
N VAL A 158 -6.05 -1.73 10.60
CA VAL A 158 -7.49 -1.81 10.40
C VAL A 158 -8.02 -2.93 11.28
N ASP A 159 -8.60 -2.56 12.41
CA ASP A 159 -9.05 -3.49 13.43
C ASP A 159 -10.57 -3.60 13.41
N SER A 160 -11.09 -4.81 13.23
CA SER A 160 -12.53 -5.08 13.23
C SER A 160 -12.95 -5.89 14.46
N PHE A 161 -14.09 -5.51 15.04
CA PHE A 161 -14.71 -6.15 16.20
C PHE A 161 -16.18 -6.43 15.93
N LEU A 162 -16.65 -7.62 16.31
CA LEU A 162 -18.07 -7.97 16.33
C LEU A 162 -18.60 -7.71 17.74
N VAL A 163 -19.60 -6.85 17.86
CA VAL A 163 -20.26 -6.52 19.11
C VAL A 163 -21.76 -6.74 18.97
N SER A 164 -22.45 -6.79 20.11
CA SER A 164 -23.91 -6.88 20.14
C SER A 164 -24.51 -6.07 21.28
N THR A 165 -25.71 -5.57 21.05
CA THR A 165 -26.54 -4.91 22.07
C THR A 165 -27.72 -5.80 22.47
N GLU A 166 -28.41 -5.42 23.54
CA GLU A 166 -29.65 -6.09 23.97
C GLU A 166 -30.78 -5.83 22.96
N GLU A 167 -30.92 -4.58 22.54
CA GLU A 167 -31.90 -4.12 21.55
C GLU A 167 -31.24 -3.41 20.36
N PRO A 168 -31.89 -3.37 19.18
CA PRO A 168 -31.40 -2.62 18.04
C PRO A 168 -31.30 -1.12 18.35
N ILE A 169 -30.14 -0.54 18.08
CA ILE A 169 -29.84 0.89 18.31
C ILE A 169 -30.63 1.80 17.34
N GLY A 170 -31.06 1.23 16.21
CA GLY A 170 -31.68 1.96 15.10
C GLY A 170 -30.63 2.62 14.22
N GLU A 171 -31.04 3.66 13.50
CA GLU A 171 -30.14 4.45 12.67
C GLU A 171 -29.15 5.23 13.56
N LEU A 172 -27.85 5.10 13.26
CA LEU A 172 -26.79 5.70 14.07
C LEU A 172 -26.67 7.19 13.78
N THR A 173 -26.65 8.00 14.83
CA THR A 173 -26.55 9.46 14.75
C THR A 173 -25.14 9.94 15.02
N HIS A 174 -24.52 9.40 16.07
CA HIS A 174 -23.16 9.75 16.46
C HIS A 174 -22.47 8.58 17.17
N LEU A 175 -21.16 8.66 17.19
CA LEU A 175 -20.26 7.73 17.82
C LEU A 175 -19.50 8.46 18.92
N ARG A 176 -19.45 7.87 20.12
CA ARG A 176 -18.52 8.33 21.16
C ARG A 176 -17.32 7.42 21.19
N VAL A 177 -16.14 7.99 21.14
CA VAL A 177 -14.87 7.26 21.18
C VAL A 177 -13.90 7.94 22.13
N TRP A 178 -13.26 7.16 22.97
CA TRP A 178 -12.25 7.64 23.90
C TRP A 178 -11.25 6.56 24.26
N HIS A 179 -10.16 6.96 24.90
CA HIS A 179 -9.20 6.02 25.50
C HIS A 179 -8.86 6.42 26.93
N ASN A 180 -8.30 5.49 27.69
CA ASN A 180 -7.94 5.69 29.10
C ASN A 180 -6.57 6.38 29.30
N ASN A 181 -5.96 6.91 28.24
CA ASN A 181 -4.61 7.48 28.25
C ASN A 181 -3.51 6.58 28.88
N GLY A 182 -3.71 5.26 28.89
CA GLY A 182 -2.78 4.31 29.51
C GLY A 182 -1.72 3.74 28.56
N GLY A 183 -0.72 3.08 29.13
CA GLY A 183 0.39 2.46 28.41
C GLY A 183 1.54 3.43 28.11
N TYR A 184 2.50 2.99 27.30
CA TYR A 184 3.73 3.74 27.01
C TYR A 184 3.58 4.76 25.88
N SER A 185 2.61 4.57 24.98
CA SER A 185 2.32 5.47 23.86
C SER A 185 0.81 5.65 23.75
N PRO A 186 0.21 6.48 24.63
CA PRO A 186 -1.25 6.59 24.72
C PRO A 186 -1.87 7.44 23.60
N GLY A 187 -1.10 8.34 22.99
CA GLY A 187 -1.60 9.20 21.91
C GLY A 187 -2.05 8.39 20.71
N TRP A 188 -3.18 8.78 20.11
CA TRP A 188 -3.81 8.01 19.05
C TRP A 188 -4.30 8.90 17.91
N LEU A 189 -3.86 8.65 16.68
CA LEU A 189 -4.45 9.29 15.50
C LEU A 189 -5.55 8.40 14.94
N ALA A 190 -6.79 8.62 15.41
CA ALA A 190 -7.96 7.97 14.86
C ALA A 190 -8.28 8.56 13.48
N ASN A 191 -8.28 7.72 12.43
CA ASN A 191 -8.54 8.19 11.07
C ASN A 191 -10.06 8.16 10.76
N THR A 192 -10.64 6.96 10.76
CA THR A 192 -12.05 6.74 10.45
C THR A 192 -12.55 5.54 11.25
N ILE A 193 -13.78 5.59 11.74
CA ILE A 193 -14.45 4.42 12.31
C ILE A 193 -15.65 4.11 11.43
N ILE A 194 -15.79 2.86 11.01
CA ILE A 194 -16.88 2.41 10.15
C ILE A 194 -17.67 1.36 10.90
N ILE A 195 -18.97 1.62 11.09
CA ILE A 195 -19.89 0.66 11.66
C ILE A 195 -20.65 -0.01 10.53
N PHE A 196 -20.58 -1.33 10.51
CA PHE A 196 -21.42 -2.11 9.62
C PHE A 196 -22.54 -2.78 10.41
N TYR A 197 -23.73 -2.69 9.86
CA TYR A 197 -24.96 -3.25 10.41
C TYR A 197 -25.61 -4.18 9.38
N ASN A 198 -26.12 -5.33 9.81
CA ASN A 198 -26.76 -6.28 8.92
C ASN A 198 -28.29 -6.15 9.01
N VAL A 199 -28.93 -5.76 7.91
CA VAL A 199 -30.39 -5.69 7.80
C VAL A 199 -30.90 -7.00 7.17
N SER A 200 -31.27 -7.98 8.00
CA SER A 200 -31.93 -9.24 7.56
C SER A 200 -31.16 -10.12 6.54
N LYS A 201 -31.70 -11.32 6.25
CA LYS A 201 -31.08 -12.42 5.49
C LYS A 201 -30.82 -12.12 3.99
N THR A 202 -31.35 -11.04 3.41
CA THR A 202 -31.39 -10.89 1.95
C THR A 202 -30.83 -9.61 1.32
N LYS A 203 -30.76 -8.42 1.94
CA LYS A 203 -30.03 -7.26 1.34
C LYS A 203 -29.63 -6.15 2.34
N CYS A 204 -28.50 -5.52 1.99
CA CYS A 204 -27.92 -4.26 2.47
C CYS A 204 -27.26 -4.26 3.86
N ARG A 205 -25.94 -4.42 3.85
CA ARG A 205 -25.05 -4.03 4.94
C ARG A 205 -25.01 -2.50 4.99
N LEU A 206 -25.75 -1.89 5.92
CA LEU A 206 -25.68 -0.44 6.12
C LEU A 206 -24.30 -0.08 6.67
N LEU A 207 -23.72 0.99 6.10
CA LEU A 207 -22.40 1.50 6.43
C LEU A 207 -22.55 2.89 7.01
N TYR A 208 -22.17 3.05 8.28
CA TYR A 208 -22.13 4.33 8.97
C TYR A 208 -20.67 4.74 9.17
N PRO A 209 -20.13 5.65 8.32
CA PRO A 209 -18.79 6.16 8.47
C PRO A 209 -18.75 7.32 9.46
N PHE A 210 -17.79 7.29 10.38
CA PHE A 210 -17.50 8.34 11.35
C PHE A 210 -16.09 8.87 11.07
N LEU A 211 -16.00 10.07 10.51
CA LEU A 211 -14.73 10.69 10.14
C LEU A 211 -14.12 11.40 11.35
N THR A 212 -13.04 10.86 11.92
CA THR A 212 -12.35 11.48 13.07
C THR A 212 -11.20 12.37 12.59
N LYS A 213 -10.21 11.77 11.91
CA LYS A 213 -9.01 12.40 11.34
C LYS A 213 -8.28 13.36 12.28
N ARG A 214 -8.24 13.03 13.57
CA ARG A 214 -7.68 13.87 14.63
C ARG A 214 -6.95 13.04 15.67
N TRP A 215 -6.05 13.69 16.38
CA TRP A 215 -5.39 13.08 17.52
C TRP A 215 -6.36 13.06 18.71
N LEU A 216 -6.41 11.91 19.35
CA LEU A 216 -6.94 11.70 20.69
C LEU A 216 -5.72 11.46 21.57
N SER A 217 -5.28 12.53 22.21
CA SER A 217 -4.01 12.59 22.93
C SER A 217 -4.06 13.81 23.84
N VAL A 218 -3.33 13.76 24.96
CA VAL A 218 -3.23 14.89 25.91
C VAL A 218 -2.15 15.89 25.45
N ASP A 219 -1.18 15.40 24.67
CA ASP A 219 0.02 16.09 24.21
C ASP A 219 -0.07 16.61 22.76
N GLU A 220 -1.06 16.17 21.97
CA GLU A 220 -1.24 16.52 20.55
C GLU A 220 -2.64 17.11 20.26
N ASP A 221 -2.74 17.85 19.13
CA ASP A 221 -3.97 18.50 18.64
C ASP A 221 -4.65 19.42 19.67
N ASP A 222 -5.82 19.03 20.22
CA ASP A 222 -6.57 19.83 21.19
C ASP A 222 -6.51 19.27 22.63
N GLY A 223 -5.62 18.31 22.89
CA GLY A 223 -5.42 17.72 24.22
C GLY A 223 -6.59 16.82 24.68
N LYS A 224 -7.56 16.50 23.82
CA LYS A 224 -8.75 15.72 24.20
C LYS A 224 -8.63 14.25 23.81
N VAL A 225 -8.80 13.38 24.80
CA VAL A 225 -8.82 11.91 24.65
C VAL A 225 -10.21 11.32 24.37
N HIS A 226 -11.26 12.16 24.36
CA HIS A 226 -12.66 11.78 24.13
C HIS A 226 -13.28 12.63 23.04
N ARG A 227 -14.01 12.00 22.11
CA ARG A 227 -14.69 12.66 20.98
C ARG A 227 -16.09 12.10 20.76
N VAL A 228 -16.98 13.00 20.39
CA VAL A 228 -18.30 12.69 19.84
C VAL A 228 -18.25 13.01 18.35
N ILE A 229 -18.52 12.03 17.49
CA ILE A 229 -18.36 12.13 16.04
C ILE A 229 -19.71 11.85 15.40
N PRO A 230 -20.30 12.79 14.64
CA PRO A 230 -21.55 12.53 13.93
C PRO A 230 -21.32 11.55 12.77
N THR A 231 -22.38 10.84 12.38
CA THR A 231 -22.37 10.04 11.15
C THR A 231 -22.06 10.94 9.97
N ALA A 232 -21.06 10.58 9.16
CA ALA A 232 -20.64 11.36 8.02
C ALA A 232 -21.63 11.19 6.86
N LEU A 233 -22.03 12.31 6.26
CA LEU A 233 -22.89 12.33 5.08
C LEU A 233 -22.09 11.91 3.83
N PRO A 234 -22.76 11.43 2.77
CA PRO A 234 -22.08 11.10 1.52
C PRO A 234 -21.25 12.26 0.94
N GLU A 235 -21.66 13.50 1.16
CA GLU A 235 -20.94 14.70 0.74
C GLU A 235 -19.63 14.89 1.50
N ASP A 236 -19.61 14.60 2.80
CA ASP A 236 -18.39 14.69 3.62
C ASP A 236 -17.34 13.69 3.14
N LEU A 237 -17.76 12.50 2.73
CA LEU A 237 -16.87 11.47 2.18
C LEU A 237 -16.24 11.91 0.85
N LYS A 238 -16.98 12.70 0.05
CA LYS A 238 -16.56 13.19 -1.27
C LYS A 238 -15.70 14.45 -1.23
N LYS A 239 -15.53 15.10 -0.06
CA LYS A 239 -14.64 16.26 0.08
C LYS A 239 -13.23 15.89 -0.43
N PHE A 240 -12.67 16.74 -1.31
CA PHE A 240 -11.38 16.48 -1.97
C PHE A 240 -10.29 16.06 -0.98
N ARG A 241 -10.12 16.80 0.13
CA ARG A 241 -9.14 16.47 1.18
C ARG A 241 -9.30 15.03 1.71
N ASN A 242 -10.54 14.57 1.85
CA ASN A 242 -10.83 13.25 2.37
C ASN A 242 -10.50 12.15 1.35
N LEU A 243 -10.86 12.38 0.09
CA LEU A 243 -10.54 11.48 -1.02
C LEU A 243 -9.03 11.45 -1.28
N PHE A 244 -8.38 12.60 -1.35
CA PHE A 244 -6.95 12.75 -1.58
C PHE A 244 -6.14 12.01 -0.53
N LEU A 245 -6.34 12.31 0.76
CA LEU A 245 -5.58 11.64 1.83
C LEU A 245 -5.80 10.12 1.85
N ALA A 246 -7.03 9.66 1.64
CA ALA A 246 -7.33 8.23 1.59
C ALA A 246 -6.68 7.55 0.37
N LYS A 247 -6.75 8.19 -0.81
CA LYS A 247 -6.15 7.72 -2.05
C LYS A 247 -4.62 7.70 -1.96
N SER A 248 -3.99 8.79 -1.53
CA SER A 248 -2.54 8.87 -1.35
C SER A 248 -2.03 7.83 -0.36
N SER A 249 -2.69 7.66 0.78
CA SER A 249 -2.31 6.62 1.75
C SER A 249 -2.42 5.23 1.14
N ARG A 250 -3.47 4.92 0.39
CA ARG A 250 -3.63 3.62 -0.26
C ARG A 250 -2.61 3.42 -1.38
N ASP A 251 -2.40 4.40 -2.23
CA ASP A 251 -1.51 4.29 -3.38
C ASP A 251 -0.05 4.15 -2.95
N ILE A 252 0.40 4.83 -1.88
CA ILE A 252 1.76 4.66 -1.36
C ILE A 252 1.93 3.28 -0.70
N ASN A 253 0.98 2.87 0.13
CA ASN A 253 1.13 1.65 0.95
C ASN A 253 0.80 0.36 0.19
N ASP A 254 -0.04 0.42 -0.84
CA ASP A 254 -0.52 -0.75 -1.59
C ASP A 254 -0.19 -0.68 -3.09
N GLY A 255 -0.18 0.52 -3.68
CA GLY A 255 0.06 0.72 -5.12
C GLY A 255 1.54 0.84 -5.50
N HIS A 256 2.36 1.49 -4.68
CA HIS A 256 3.77 1.71 -4.98
C HIS A 256 4.61 0.52 -4.56
N LEU A 257 5.14 -0.23 -5.52
CA LEU A 257 5.80 -1.52 -5.28
C LEU A 257 6.85 -1.47 -4.16
N TRP A 258 7.79 -0.53 -4.22
CA TRP A 258 8.87 -0.40 -3.23
C TRP A 258 8.37 -0.11 -1.81
N PHE A 259 7.59 0.96 -1.64
CA PHE A 259 7.05 1.35 -0.33
C PHE A 259 6.10 0.30 0.24
N SER A 260 5.34 -0.38 -0.62
CA SER A 260 4.38 -1.40 -0.20
C SER A 260 5.04 -2.66 0.37
N VAL A 261 6.33 -2.93 0.13
CA VAL A 261 7.05 -4.01 0.83
C VAL A 261 7.01 -3.79 2.34
N VAL A 262 7.08 -2.53 2.80
CA VAL A 262 7.05 -2.15 4.22
C VAL A 262 5.67 -1.65 4.66
N GLY A 263 4.95 -0.94 3.80
CA GLY A 263 3.67 -0.30 4.10
C GLY A 263 2.42 -1.14 3.85
N ARG A 264 2.52 -2.36 3.30
CA ARG A 264 1.35 -3.16 2.89
C ARG A 264 0.26 -3.21 3.97
N PRO A 265 -1.01 -2.94 3.63
CA PRO A 265 -2.12 -3.16 4.54
C PRO A 265 -2.43 -4.66 4.67
N ALA A 266 -2.77 -5.13 5.88
CA ALA A 266 -2.95 -6.56 6.18
C ALA A 266 -3.99 -7.27 5.30
N ARG A 267 -4.95 -6.54 4.72
CA ARG A 267 -6.01 -7.07 3.83
C ARG A 267 -5.62 -7.15 2.34
N SER A 268 -4.46 -6.63 1.95
CA SER A 268 -4.03 -6.66 0.54
C SER A 268 -3.78 -8.10 0.09
N PRO A 269 -4.32 -8.56 -1.05
CA PRO A 269 -4.10 -9.93 -1.53
C PRO A 269 -2.64 -10.16 -1.99
N PHE A 270 -1.93 -9.09 -2.35
CA PHE A 270 -0.56 -9.15 -2.83
C PHE A 270 0.43 -9.01 -1.65
N THR A 271 1.12 -10.11 -1.35
CA THR A 271 1.99 -10.28 -0.17
C THR A 271 3.30 -9.49 -0.26
N ARG A 272 3.96 -9.27 0.88
CA ARG A 272 5.26 -8.56 0.90
C ARG A 272 6.34 -9.36 0.20
N VAL A 273 6.32 -10.69 0.33
CA VAL A 273 7.24 -11.58 -0.38
C VAL A 273 7.10 -11.42 -1.89
N GLN A 274 5.87 -11.48 -2.42
CA GLN A 274 5.64 -11.31 -3.86
C GLN A 274 6.07 -9.92 -4.34
N ARG A 275 5.79 -8.86 -3.56
CA ARG A 275 6.23 -7.49 -3.86
C ARG A 275 7.75 -7.39 -3.92
N LEU A 276 8.44 -7.98 -2.94
CA LEU A 276 9.90 -8.02 -2.90
C LEU A 276 10.48 -8.80 -4.09
N SER A 277 9.87 -9.90 -4.51
CA SER A 277 10.26 -10.64 -5.72
C SER A 277 10.08 -9.80 -6.98
N CYS A 278 8.98 -9.06 -7.11
CA CYS A 278 8.80 -8.13 -8.23
C CYS A 278 9.84 -7.00 -8.23
N CYS A 279 10.21 -6.48 -7.06
CA CYS A 279 11.30 -5.50 -6.94
C CYS A 279 12.62 -6.06 -7.46
N LEU A 280 12.94 -7.31 -7.11
CA LEU A 280 14.14 -7.99 -7.61
C LEU A 280 14.10 -8.15 -9.14
N THR A 281 12.98 -8.61 -9.69
CA THR A 281 12.81 -8.79 -11.14
C THR A 281 13.00 -7.46 -11.87
N LEU A 282 12.42 -6.37 -11.36
CA LEU A 282 12.58 -5.04 -11.97
C LEU A 282 14.04 -4.56 -11.92
N LEU A 283 14.75 -4.78 -10.80
CA LEU A 283 16.17 -4.41 -10.73
C LEU A 283 17.00 -5.20 -11.74
N TYR A 284 16.85 -6.52 -11.79
CA TYR A 284 17.62 -7.34 -12.73
C TYR A 284 17.25 -7.08 -14.19
N SER A 285 15.97 -6.79 -14.50
CA SER A 285 15.60 -6.36 -15.84
C SER A 285 16.26 -5.04 -16.21
N THR A 286 16.31 -4.07 -15.29
CA THR A 286 17.01 -2.80 -15.56
C THR A 286 18.52 -2.98 -15.74
N MET A 287 19.15 -3.87 -14.96
CA MET A 287 20.57 -4.19 -15.14
C MET A 287 20.82 -4.85 -16.49
N LEU A 288 19.97 -5.81 -16.90
CA LEU A 288 20.08 -6.47 -18.19
C LEU A 288 19.89 -5.47 -19.34
N THR A 289 18.89 -4.59 -19.26
CA THR A 289 18.69 -3.53 -20.24
C THR A 289 19.91 -2.60 -20.31
N ASN A 290 20.50 -2.23 -19.17
CA ASN A 290 21.71 -1.41 -19.19
C ASN A 290 22.88 -2.12 -19.91
N ILE A 291 23.10 -3.42 -19.69
CA ILE A 291 24.13 -4.20 -20.41
C ILE A 291 23.87 -4.25 -21.93
N THR A 292 22.60 -4.26 -22.34
CA THR A 292 22.27 -4.23 -23.78
C THR A 292 22.57 -2.88 -24.42
N PHE A 293 22.67 -1.79 -23.65
CA PHE A 293 22.89 -0.44 -24.18
C PHE A 293 24.28 0.14 -23.88
N PHE A 294 24.98 -0.36 -22.86
CA PHE A 294 26.29 0.10 -22.39
C PHE A 294 27.25 -1.07 -22.23
#